data_AF-A0A1F8H250-F1
#
_entry.id   AF-A0A1F8H250-F1
#
_cell.length_a   1.000
_cell.length_b   1.000
_cell.length_c   1.000
_cell.angle_alpha   90.00
_cell.angle_beta   90.00
_cell.angle_gamma   90.00
#
_symmetry.space_group_name_H-M   'P 1'
#
loop_
_entity.id
_entity.type
_entity.pdbx_description
1 polymer ?
#
loop_
_entity_poly.entity_id
_entity_poly.type
_entity_poly.pdbx_seq_one_letter_code
_entity_poly.pdbx_strand_id
1 'polypeptide(L)'
;MVANNSGGEKTLRYGKTEKYVTALKMILQDGNEYSFKKLTVDELKAKLALETFEGKLYKDLFSLIQQNATALVAARPDVTKNSSGYSLWDVFDPSTGTFDITRLIVGSQGTFGIITEITFSLVPPELASRILVIFLNELTDLSGLTSEVLKYQPESFESYDSNTFRLAIKFFPEIIKRIRGNIFRIALSFMPEFWMLLTGGIPKLVLLMEFAGQDTVEAENKAQAAYAGLRKVFNLNMHITKNDIETAKLRVIRRESFNLLRQHIRGLRTAPFIDDFAVNPKYLPEFLERLYKLLGKYPLIYTLAGHVGDGNLHIIPLLDLIKPESKAIIIKLSQEVYALVLSYNGTITAEHNDGIIRTPFLEQAFGKAVYDLFVVTKKIFDPLNIFNPGKKVGGSMRYLESHIQTS
;
A
#
# COMPACT_ATOMS: atom_id res chain seq x y z
N MET A 1 -5.42 10.70 3.88
CA MET A 1 -5.99 9.35 4.00
C MET A 1 -7.00 9.08 2.87
N VAL A 2 -8.19 9.71 2.89
CA VAL A 2 -9.26 9.48 1.88
C VAL A 2 -8.82 9.73 0.45
N ALA A 3 -8.23 10.90 0.15
CA ALA A 3 -7.81 11.21 -1.22
C ALA A 3 -6.73 10.24 -1.77
N ASN A 4 -6.01 9.51 -0.91
CA ASN A 4 -5.04 8.50 -1.34
C ASN A 4 -5.60 7.06 -1.33
N ASN A 5 -6.82 6.86 -0.80
CA ASN A 5 -7.29 5.54 -0.39
C ASN A 5 -6.22 4.80 0.42
N SER A 6 -5.76 5.41 1.51
CA SER A 6 -4.64 4.85 2.27
C SER A 6 -5.00 3.49 2.87
N GLY A 7 -4.02 2.60 2.87
CA GLY A 7 -4.02 1.39 3.68
C GLY A 7 -3.14 1.56 4.92
N GLY A 8 -2.77 0.43 5.51
CA GLY A 8 -1.74 0.34 6.52
C GLY A 8 -1.63 -1.09 7.06
N GLU A 9 -0.98 -1.23 8.19
CA GLU A 9 -0.65 -2.54 8.78
C GLU A 9 -1.86 -3.45 9.04
N LYS A 10 -2.99 -2.85 9.41
CA LYS A 10 -4.19 -3.61 9.74
C LYS A 10 -5.14 -3.79 8.55
N THR A 11 -4.71 -3.41 7.34
CA THR A 11 -5.52 -3.58 6.13
C THR A 11 -5.88 -5.04 5.90
N LEU A 12 -5.00 -5.97 6.27
CA LEU A 12 -5.26 -7.40 6.17
C LEU A 12 -6.59 -7.82 6.81
N ARG A 13 -6.89 -7.30 8.02
CA ARG A 13 -8.12 -7.60 8.75
C ARG A 13 -9.26 -6.63 8.45
N TYR A 14 -8.94 -5.34 8.38
CA TYR A 14 -9.95 -4.29 8.37
C TYR A 14 -10.25 -3.76 6.97
N GLY A 15 -9.35 -3.91 6.01
CA GLY A 15 -9.43 -3.28 4.70
C GLY A 15 -8.84 -1.87 4.70
N LYS A 16 -9.09 -1.13 3.62
CA LYS A 16 -8.55 0.21 3.40
C LYS A 16 -9.60 1.28 3.71
N THR A 17 -9.20 2.54 3.51
CA THR A 17 -10.00 3.72 3.83
C THR A 17 -11.37 3.76 3.14
N GLU A 18 -11.46 3.37 1.87
CA GLU A 18 -12.69 3.32 1.09
C GLU A 18 -13.79 2.46 1.73
N LYS A 19 -13.44 1.40 2.45
CA LYS A 19 -14.43 0.57 3.15
C LYS A 19 -15.20 1.36 4.22
N TYR A 20 -14.57 2.36 4.81
CA TYR A 20 -15.08 3.10 5.97
C TYR A 20 -15.75 4.42 5.62
N VAL A 21 -15.55 4.95 4.41
CA VAL A 21 -16.22 6.18 3.98
C VAL A 21 -17.67 5.86 3.62
N THR A 22 -18.62 6.41 4.37
CA THR A 22 -20.06 6.21 4.14
C THR A 22 -20.70 7.40 3.44
N ALA A 23 -20.14 8.59 3.65
CA ALA A 23 -20.50 9.82 2.95
C ALA A 23 -19.32 10.80 2.95
N LEU A 24 -19.35 11.77 2.05
CA LEU A 24 -18.42 12.90 2.02
C LEU A 24 -19.08 14.14 1.44
N LYS A 25 -18.53 15.32 1.76
CA LYS A 25 -18.82 16.58 1.07
C LYS A 25 -17.61 17.05 0.29
N MET A 26 -17.84 17.65 -0.87
CA MET A 26 -16.78 18.12 -1.75
C MET A 26 -17.22 19.38 -2.50
N ILE A 27 -16.31 20.36 -2.56
CA ILE A 27 -16.43 21.53 -3.44
C ILE A 27 -15.99 21.13 -4.84
N LEU A 28 -16.86 21.37 -5.83
CA LEU A 28 -16.60 21.08 -7.24
C LEU A 28 -16.23 22.35 -8.03
N GLN A 29 -15.99 22.19 -9.33
CA GLN A 29 -15.44 23.25 -10.18
C GLN A 29 -16.36 24.48 -10.32
N ASP A 30 -17.65 24.33 -10.06
CA ASP A 30 -18.63 25.42 -10.09
C ASP A 30 -18.65 26.22 -8.78
N GLY A 31 -17.78 25.86 -7.83
CA GLY A 31 -17.63 26.52 -6.54
C GLY A 31 -18.65 26.08 -5.48
N ASN A 32 -19.58 25.19 -5.82
CA ASN A 32 -20.60 24.70 -4.89
C ASN A 32 -20.14 23.44 -4.15
N GLU A 33 -20.65 23.24 -2.94
CA GLU A 33 -20.43 22.04 -2.13
C GLU A 33 -21.56 21.02 -2.33
N TYR A 34 -21.18 19.77 -2.57
CA TYR A 34 -22.11 18.66 -2.80
C TYR A 34 -21.87 17.53 -1.80
N SER A 35 -22.93 16.81 -1.45
CA SER A 35 -22.87 15.62 -0.58
C SER A 35 -22.98 14.34 -1.41
N PHE A 36 -22.03 13.43 -1.22
CA PHE A 36 -21.98 12.13 -1.88
C PHE A 36 -22.12 11.02 -0.86
N LYS A 37 -22.95 10.03 -1.19
CA LYS A 37 -23.16 8.81 -0.40
C LYS A 37 -23.56 7.68 -1.34
N LYS A 38 -23.59 6.45 -0.82
CA LYS A 38 -24.23 5.31 -1.46
C LYS A 38 -25.72 5.59 -1.71
N LEU A 39 -26.20 5.31 -2.93
CA LEU A 39 -27.57 5.52 -3.37
C LEU A 39 -28.27 4.19 -3.68
N THR A 40 -29.55 4.13 -3.33
CA THR A 40 -30.52 3.14 -3.82
C THR A 40 -30.93 3.46 -5.26
N VAL A 41 -31.62 2.52 -5.91
CA VAL A 41 -32.12 2.71 -7.30
C VAL A 41 -33.01 3.94 -7.41
N ASP A 42 -33.91 4.18 -6.46
CA ASP A 42 -34.84 5.31 -6.53
C ASP A 42 -34.17 6.65 -6.21
N GLU A 43 -33.21 6.67 -5.27
CA GLU A 43 -32.37 7.85 -5.04
C GLU A 43 -31.50 8.17 -6.27
N LEU A 44 -30.96 7.16 -6.95
CA LEU A 44 -30.22 7.35 -8.19
C LEU A 44 -31.12 7.93 -9.28
N LYS A 45 -32.32 7.37 -9.51
CA LYS A 45 -33.29 7.92 -10.48
C LYS A 45 -33.61 9.38 -10.19
N ALA A 46 -33.79 9.74 -8.91
CA ALA A 46 -34.03 11.11 -8.51
C ALA A 46 -32.84 12.02 -8.86
N LYS A 47 -31.59 11.59 -8.60
CA LYS A 47 -30.38 12.32 -9.02
C LYS A 47 -30.28 12.46 -10.54
N LEU A 48 -30.59 11.40 -11.28
CA LEU A 48 -30.61 11.38 -12.75
C LEU A 48 -31.76 12.21 -13.35
N ALA A 49 -32.77 12.62 -12.58
CA ALA A 49 -33.82 13.50 -13.08
C ALA A 49 -33.47 14.99 -12.95
N LEU A 50 -32.45 15.34 -12.16
CA LEU A 50 -32.07 16.73 -11.92
C LEU A 50 -31.52 17.39 -13.20
N GLU A 51 -31.92 18.64 -13.43
CA GLU A 51 -31.41 19.53 -14.48
C GLU A 51 -30.39 20.53 -13.92
N THR A 52 -29.54 20.04 -13.02
CA THR A 52 -28.49 20.82 -12.34
C THR A 52 -27.10 20.30 -12.70
N PHE A 53 -26.05 21.01 -12.24
CA PHE A 53 -24.67 20.53 -12.35
C PHE A 53 -24.50 19.12 -11.75
N GLU A 54 -25.04 18.90 -10.55
CA GLU A 54 -25.03 17.57 -9.90
C GLU A 54 -25.80 16.54 -10.74
N GLY A 55 -26.99 16.88 -11.26
CA GLY A 55 -27.76 15.97 -12.11
C GLY A 55 -26.99 15.51 -13.34
N LYS A 56 -26.31 16.46 -14.01
CA LYS A 56 -25.44 16.16 -15.15
C LYS A 56 -24.26 15.26 -14.76
N LEU A 57 -23.60 15.52 -13.63
CA LEU A 57 -22.51 14.70 -13.10
C LEU A 57 -22.96 13.23 -12.93
N TYR A 58 -24.10 12.99 -12.28
CA TYR A 58 -24.62 11.63 -12.10
C TYR A 58 -25.01 10.97 -13.43
N LYS A 59 -25.66 11.71 -14.35
CA LYS A 59 -26.03 11.21 -15.68
C LYS A 59 -24.82 10.73 -16.47
N ASP A 60 -23.81 11.59 -16.59
CA ASP A 60 -22.61 11.31 -17.39
C ASP A 60 -21.83 10.14 -16.80
N LEU A 61 -21.66 10.10 -15.47
CA LEU A 61 -20.91 9.04 -14.81
C LEU A 61 -21.65 7.69 -14.87
N PHE A 62 -22.96 7.67 -14.60
CA PHE A 62 -23.76 6.46 -14.71
C PHE A 62 -23.72 5.89 -16.14
N SER A 63 -23.89 6.76 -17.15
CA SER A 63 -23.81 6.38 -18.55
C SER A 63 -22.43 5.82 -18.90
N LEU A 64 -21.34 6.47 -18.46
CA LEU A 64 -19.97 6.02 -18.70
C LEU A 64 -19.73 4.61 -18.13
N ILE A 65 -20.13 4.38 -16.88
CA ILE A 65 -19.92 3.10 -16.21
C ILE A 65 -20.77 2.00 -16.85
N GLN A 66 -22.06 2.27 -17.10
CA GLN A 66 -22.97 1.27 -17.64
C GLN A 66 -22.55 0.80 -19.04
N GLN A 67 -22.16 1.73 -19.92
CA GLN A 67 -21.73 1.41 -21.29
C GLN A 67 -20.41 0.64 -21.33
N ASN A 68 -19.58 0.74 -20.29
CA ASN A 68 -18.24 0.16 -20.24
C ASN A 68 -18.09 -0.94 -19.18
N ALA A 69 -19.19 -1.46 -18.62
CA ALA A 69 -19.18 -2.36 -17.46
C ALA A 69 -18.26 -3.58 -17.67
N THR A 70 -18.33 -4.23 -18.85
CA THR A 70 -17.48 -5.40 -19.16
C THR A 70 -16.00 -5.05 -19.17
N ALA A 71 -15.61 -3.92 -19.78
CA ALA A 71 -14.22 -3.49 -19.82
C ALA A 71 -13.70 -3.10 -18.43
N LEU A 72 -14.53 -2.44 -17.61
CA LEU A 72 -14.18 -2.04 -16.25
C LEU A 72 -13.98 -3.26 -15.34
N VAL A 73 -14.85 -4.26 -15.42
CA VAL A 73 -14.71 -5.51 -14.65
C VAL A 73 -13.44 -6.26 -15.06
N ALA A 74 -13.14 -6.34 -16.36
CA ALA A 74 -11.94 -7.01 -16.86
C ALA A 74 -10.64 -6.31 -16.46
N ALA A 75 -10.67 -4.99 -16.26
CA ALA A 75 -9.51 -4.20 -15.87
C ALA A 75 -9.32 -4.07 -14.35
N ARG A 76 -10.21 -4.67 -13.55
CA ARG A 76 -10.08 -4.69 -12.09
C ARG A 76 -8.79 -5.45 -11.69
N PRO A 77 -7.89 -4.84 -10.89
CA PRO A 77 -6.68 -5.53 -10.43
C PRO A 77 -6.99 -6.78 -9.59
N ASP A 78 -6.24 -7.87 -9.80
CA ASP A 78 -6.35 -9.14 -9.04
C ASP A 78 -5.47 -9.13 -7.78
N VAL A 79 -5.73 -8.14 -6.93
CA VAL A 79 -5.00 -7.91 -5.66
C VAL A 79 -5.96 -7.41 -4.57
N THR A 80 -5.60 -7.61 -3.30
CA THR A 80 -6.42 -7.18 -2.16
C THR A 80 -6.36 -5.66 -1.94
N LYS A 81 -5.30 -5.00 -2.41
CA LYS A 81 -5.07 -3.56 -2.25
C LYS A 81 -4.75 -2.92 -3.60
N ASN A 82 -5.52 -1.89 -3.96
CA ASN A 82 -5.22 -1.04 -5.11
C ASN A 82 -5.52 0.44 -4.81
N SER A 83 -4.60 1.33 -5.17
CA SER A 83 -4.82 2.78 -5.21
C SER A 83 -4.50 3.38 -6.59
N SER A 84 -4.24 2.52 -7.58
CA SER A 84 -3.88 2.89 -8.95
C SER A 84 -5.12 3.21 -9.77
N GLY A 85 -5.09 4.32 -10.52
CA GLY A 85 -6.19 4.75 -11.39
C GLY A 85 -7.45 5.16 -10.62
N TYR A 86 -8.59 5.13 -11.30
CA TYR A 86 -9.89 5.39 -10.68
C TYR A 86 -10.69 4.09 -10.57
N SER A 87 -11.22 3.79 -9.37
CA SER A 87 -11.97 2.55 -9.10
C SER A 87 -13.39 2.53 -9.68
N LEU A 88 -13.51 2.79 -10.99
CA LEU A 88 -14.80 2.86 -11.70
C LEU A 88 -15.61 1.54 -11.61
N TRP A 89 -14.91 0.41 -11.51
CA TRP A 89 -15.50 -0.93 -11.37
C TRP A 89 -16.20 -1.18 -10.02
N ASP A 90 -15.97 -0.33 -9.01
CA ASP A 90 -16.59 -0.47 -7.68
C ASP A 90 -17.78 0.50 -7.47
N VAL A 91 -18.12 1.32 -8.48
CA VAL A 91 -19.14 2.39 -8.32
C VAL A 91 -20.56 1.87 -8.48
N PHE A 92 -20.81 0.92 -9.38
CA PHE A 92 -22.14 0.38 -9.63
C PHE A 92 -22.16 -1.13 -9.45
N ASP A 93 -23.06 -1.61 -8.60
CA ASP A 93 -23.35 -3.03 -8.44
C ASP A 93 -24.73 -3.34 -9.05
N PRO A 94 -24.78 -3.96 -10.23
CA PRO A 94 -26.03 -4.30 -10.89
C PRO A 94 -26.88 -5.32 -10.12
N SER A 95 -26.27 -6.16 -9.27
CA SER A 95 -26.97 -7.21 -8.54
C SER A 95 -27.83 -6.65 -7.41
N THR A 96 -27.39 -5.56 -6.79
CA THR A 96 -28.12 -4.86 -5.73
C THR A 96 -28.75 -3.56 -6.20
N GLY A 97 -28.44 -3.09 -7.41
CA GLY A 97 -28.85 -1.78 -7.91
C GLY A 97 -28.19 -0.61 -7.17
N THR A 98 -27.10 -0.87 -6.44
CA THR A 98 -26.40 0.14 -5.64
C THR A 98 -25.51 1.00 -6.54
N PHE A 99 -25.58 2.33 -6.39
CA PHE A 99 -24.63 3.26 -7.00
C PHE A 99 -23.93 4.12 -5.94
N ASP A 100 -22.60 4.04 -5.87
CA ASP A 100 -21.80 4.64 -4.81
C ASP A 100 -20.58 5.40 -5.39
N ILE A 101 -20.77 6.68 -5.71
CA ILE A 101 -19.70 7.56 -6.20
C ILE A 101 -18.58 7.73 -5.16
N THR A 102 -18.82 7.50 -3.87
CA THR A 102 -17.75 7.63 -2.86
C THR A 102 -16.58 6.69 -3.15
N ARG A 103 -16.84 5.52 -3.76
CA ARG A 103 -15.83 4.54 -4.21
C ARG A 103 -14.87 5.11 -5.24
N LEU A 104 -15.34 6.07 -6.05
CA LEU A 104 -14.56 6.77 -7.05
C LEU A 104 -13.81 7.97 -6.46
N ILE A 105 -14.44 8.72 -5.56
CA ILE A 105 -13.84 9.92 -4.96
C ILE A 105 -12.71 9.55 -3.99
N VAL A 106 -12.88 8.47 -3.22
CA VAL A 106 -11.82 7.91 -2.39
C VAL A 106 -10.67 7.44 -3.28
N GLY A 107 -9.47 7.95 -3.05
CA GLY A 107 -8.32 7.67 -3.91
C GLY A 107 -8.18 8.57 -5.14
N SER A 108 -9.04 9.57 -5.35
CA SER A 108 -8.96 10.49 -6.50
C SER A 108 -7.77 11.46 -6.46
N GLN A 109 -7.07 11.60 -5.34
CA GLN A 109 -6.00 12.57 -5.12
C GLN A 109 -6.41 14.03 -5.37
N GLY A 110 -7.68 14.36 -5.10
CA GLY A 110 -8.18 15.73 -5.26
C GLY A 110 -8.25 16.18 -6.71
N THR A 111 -8.32 15.24 -7.67
CA THR A 111 -8.50 15.55 -9.09
C THR A 111 -9.95 15.83 -9.46
N PHE A 112 -10.91 15.58 -8.57
CA PHE A 112 -12.33 15.83 -8.81
C PHE A 112 -12.86 17.08 -8.13
N GLY A 113 -12.14 17.59 -7.13
CA GLY A 113 -12.58 18.68 -6.26
C GLY A 113 -11.88 18.64 -4.92
N ILE A 114 -12.34 19.47 -3.99
CA ILE A 114 -11.77 19.61 -2.65
C ILE A 114 -12.74 19.00 -1.63
N ILE A 115 -12.36 17.86 -1.04
CA ILE A 115 -13.13 17.21 0.03
C ILE A 115 -13.10 18.11 1.27
N THR A 116 -14.27 18.44 1.80
CA THR A 116 -14.47 19.34 2.95
C THR A 116 -14.93 18.62 4.21
N GLU A 117 -15.74 17.56 4.05
CA GLU A 117 -16.27 16.75 5.15
C GLU A 117 -16.23 15.27 4.78
N ILE A 118 -15.96 14.40 5.76
CA ILE A 118 -15.97 12.95 5.57
C ILE A 118 -16.69 12.31 6.75
N THR A 119 -17.62 11.41 6.45
CA THR A 119 -18.26 10.54 7.44
C THR A 119 -17.66 9.14 7.37
N PHE A 120 -17.13 8.68 8.50
CA PHE A 120 -16.55 7.35 8.64
C PHE A 120 -17.45 6.43 9.46
N SER A 121 -17.56 5.17 9.06
CA SER A 121 -17.89 4.08 10.00
C SER A 121 -16.64 3.72 10.81
N LEU A 122 -16.85 3.35 12.09
CA LEU A 122 -15.78 3.00 13.02
C LEU A 122 -15.91 1.53 13.44
N VAL A 123 -14.79 0.96 13.86
CA VAL A 123 -14.73 -0.39 14.44
C VAL A 123 -14.25 -0.31 15.90
N PRO A 124 -14.73 -1.18 16.79
CA PRO A 124 -14.19 -1.30 18.14
C PRO A 124 -12.70 -1.68 18.10
N PRO A 125 -11.86 -1.10 18.98
CA PRO A 125 -10.46 -1.49 19.08
C PRO A 125 -10.32 -2.84 19.78
N GLU A 126 -9.27 -3.57 19.41
CA GLU A 126 -8.74 -4.66 20.20
C GLU A 126 -7.79 -4.09 21.26
N LEU A 127 -7.80 -4.62 22.49
CA LEU A 127 -7.12 -4.02 23.64
C LEU A 127 -5.75 -4.66 23.91
N ALA A 128 -5.51 -5.87 23.42
CA ALA A 128 -4.26 -6.59 23.60
C ALA A 128 -3.83 -7.31 22.33
N SER A 129 -2.54 -7.68 22.28
CA SER A 129 -1.96 -8.38 21.13
C SER A 129 -0.74 -9.23 21.49
N ARG A 130 -0.47 -10.26 20.69
CA ARG A 130 0.77 -11.05 20.70
C ARG A 130 1.31 -11.15 19.30
N ILE A 131 2.64 -11.16 19.17
CA ILE A 131 3.30 -11.30 17.87
C ILE A 131 3.97 -12.67 17.81
N LEU A 132 3.66 -13.41 16.75
CA LEU A 132 4.41 -14.58 16.31
C LEU A 132 5.47 -14.11 15.30
N VAL A 133 6.74 -14.31 15.65
CA VAL A 133 7.90 -14.00 14.81
C VAL A 133 8.34 -15.26 14.09
N ILE A 134 8.55 -15.18 12.78
CA ILE A 134 9.03 -16.29 11.95
C ILE A 134 10.27 -15.84 11.18
N PHE A 135 11.32 -16.65 11.21
CA PHE A 135 12.56 -16.40 10.49
C PHE A 135 12.66 -17.32 9.28
N LEU A 136 12.72 -16.73 8.09
CA LEU A 136 12.89 -17.46 6.83
C LEU A 136 14.32 -17.31 6.30
N ASN A 137 15.02 -18.43 6.18
CA ASN A 137 16.33 -18.48 5.54
C ASN A 137 16.23 -18.62 4.01
N GLU A 138 15.12 -19.19 3.52
CA GLU A 138 14.81 -19.37 2.11
C GLU A 138 13.39 -18.88 1.80
N LEU A 139 13.15 -18.47 0.55
CA LEU A 139 11.85 -17.93 0.13
C LEU A 139 10.87 -19.02 -0.36
N THR A 140 11.34 -20.27 -0.48
CA THR A 140 10.56 -21.40 -1.02
C THR A 140 9.25 -21.63 -0.27
N ASP A 141 9.27 -21.48 1.04
CA ASP A 141 8.10 -21.72 1.89
C ASP A 141 7.14 -20.52 1.95
N LEU A 142 7.51 -19.36 1.41
CA LEU A 142 6.77 -18.11 1.62
C LEU A 142 5.34 -18.16 1.06
N SER A 143 5.11 -18.74 -0.13
CA SER A 143 3.76 -18.83 -0.70
C SER A 143 2.85 -19.77 0.11
N GLY A 144 3.37 -20.97 0.46
CA GLY A 144 2.65 -21.91 1.32
C GLY A 144 2.36 -21.30 2.68
N LEU A 145 3.34 -20.62 3.26
CA LEU A 145 3.22 -19.96 4.56
C LEU A 145 2.17 -18.85 4.52
N THR A 146 2.21 -17.95 3.53
CA THR A 146 1.20 -16.88 3.41
C THR A 146 -0.22 -17.46 3.33
N SER A 147 -0.43 -18.52 2.53
CA SER A 147 -1.74 -19.16 2.40
C SER A 147 -2.20 -19.85 3.69
N GLU A 148 -1.29 -20.51 4.42
CA GLU A 148 -1.61 -21.18 5.68
C GLU A 148 -1.93 -20.18 6.79
N VAL A 149 -1.16 -19.09 6.85
CA VAL A 149 -1.27 -18.05 7.87
C VAL A 149 -2.62 -17.35 7.85
N LEU A 150 -3.17 -17.09 6.66
CA LEU A 150 -4.45 -16.40 6.52
C LEU A 150 -5.62 -17.16 7.17
N LYS A 151 -5.50 -18.49 7.35
CA LYS A 151 -6.51 -19.31 8.06
C LYS A 151 -6.67 -18.92 9.52
N TYR A 152 -5.62 -18.36 10.13
CA TYR A 152 -5.62 -17.93 11.53
C TYR A 152 -6.07 -16.48 11.73
N GLN A 153 -6.39 -15.77 10.64
CA GLN A 153 -6.91 -14.40 10.65
C GLN A 153 -6.08 -13.44 11.54
N PRO A 154 -4.76 -13.32 11.31
CA PRO A 154 -3.98 -12.34 12.05
C PRO A 154 -4.48 -10.91 11.77
N GLU A 155 -4.30 -10.03 12.74
CA GLU A 155 -4.62 -8.60 12.59
C GLU A 155 -3.69 -7.93 11.57
N SER A 156 -2.40 -8.28 11.61
CA SER A 156 -1.39 -7.84 10.65
C SER A 156 -0.43 -8.99 10.30
N PHE A 157 0.12 -8.96 9.08
CA PHE A 157 1.16 -9.90 8.66
C PHE A 157 2.20 -9.19 7.79
N GLU A 158 3.38 -9.03 8.38
CA GLU A 158 4.36 -8.04 7.97
C GLU A 158 5.73 -8.66 7.75
N SER A 159 6.55 -8.01 6.94
CA SER A 159 7.87 -8.51 6.61
C SER A 159 8.93 -7.42 6.50
N TYR A 160 10.18 -7.79 6.75
CA TYR A 160 11.36 -7.02 6.36
C TYR A 160 12.51 -7.95 5.97
N ASP A 161 13.27 -7.54 4.96
CA ASP A 161 14.32 -8.36 4.36
C ASP A 161 15.69 -8.21 5.04
N SER A 162 16.61 -9.09 4.64
CA SER A 162 17.99 -9.07 5.12
C SER A 162 18.72 -7.74 4.86
N ASN A 163 18.44 -7.03 3.77
CA ASN A 163 19.05 -5.74 3.48
C ASN A 163 18.56 -4.67 4.46
N THR A 164 17.25 -4.61 4.69
CA THR A 164 16.63 -3.72 5.68
C THR A 164 17.23 -3.94 7.07
N PHE A 165 17.36 -5.21 7.46
CA PHE A 165 17.96 -5.60 8.72
C PHE A 165 19.44 -5.16 8.83
N ARG A 166 20.25 -5.42 7.79
CA ARG A 166 21.66 -4.99 7.73
C ARG A 166 21.80 -3.47 7.83
N LEU A 167 20.94 -2.72 7.17
CA LEU A 167 20.95 -1.25 7.20
C LEU A 167 20.57 -0.72 8.58
N ALA A 168 19.53 -1.28 9.20
CA ALA A 168 19.14 -0.92 10.57
C ALA A 168 20.31 -1.08 11.56
N ILE A 169 21.12 -2.13 11.40
CA ILE A 169 22.29 -2.39 12.25
C ILE A 169 23.45 -1.45 11.90
N LYS A 170 23.78 -1.32 10.61
CA LYS A 170 24.85 -0.42 10.15
C LYS A 170 24.64 1.02 10.65
N PHE A 171 23.40 1.48 10.70
CA PHE A 171 23.04 2.83 11.11
C PHE A 171 22.52 2.92 12.56
N PHE A 172 22.57 1.82 13.32
CA PHE A 172 22.10 1.76 14.70
C PHE A 172 22.66 2.86 15.63
N PRO A 173 23.96 3.22 15.57
CA PRO A 173 24.49 4.30 16.39
C PRO A 173 23.85 5.67 16.09
N GLU A 174 23.46 5.92 14.83
CA GLU A 174 22.80 7.16 14.41
C GLU A 174 21.32 7.18 14.84
N ILE A 175 20.67 6.00 14.79
CA ILE A 175 19.31 5.77 15.27
C ILE A 175 19.21 6.10 16.77
N ILE A 176 20.11 5.52 17.57
CA ILE A 176 20.16 5.72 19.01
C ILE A 176 20.31 7.19 19.40
N LYS A 177 21.16 7.96 18.69
CA LYS A 177 21.39 9.38 18.99
C LYS A 177 20.14 10.25 18.81
N ARG A 178 19.16 9.79 18.02
CA ARG A 178 17.94 10.54 17.68
C ARG A 178 16.74 10.15 18.53
N ILE A 179 16.73 8.95 19.10
CA ILE A 179 15.66 8.51 20.00
C ILE A 179 15.84 9.19 21.35
N ARG A 180 14.91 10.06 21.74
CA ARG A 180 14.83 10.59 23.10
C ARG A 180 14.35 9.46 24.03
N GLY A 181 15.24 8.92 24.88
CA GLY A 181 14.90 7.83 25.79
C GLY A 181 16.13 7.11 26.33
N ASN A 182 15.93 6.02 27.07
CA ASN A 182 17.02 5.26 27.68
C ASN A 182 17.72 4.37 26.64
N ILE A 183 18.75 4.96 26.01
CA ILE A 183 19.62 4.39 24.98
C ILE A 183 20.09 2.97 25.30
N PHE A 184 20.45 2.71 26.57
CA PHE A 184 20.98 1.43 27.01
C PHE A 184 19.94 0.30 26.89
N ARG A 185 18.67 0.60 27.22
CA ARG A 185 17.56 -0.36 27.13
C ARG A 185 17.24 -0.71 25.68
N ILE A 186 17.36 0.27 24.78
CA ILE A 186 17.15 0.07 23.34
C ILE A 186 18.31 -0.74 22.76
N ALA A 187 19.57 -0.37 23.04
CA ALA A 187 20.75 -1.10 22.60
C ALA A 187 20.75 -2.57 23.05
N LEU A 188 20.44 -2.84 24.32
CA LEU A 188 20.33 -4.19 24.87
C LEU A 188 19.22 -4.99 24.18
N SER A 189 18.16 -4.30 23.75
CA SER A 189 17.02 -4.95 23.12
C SER A 189 17.36 -5.53 21.74
N PHE A 190 18.28 -4.94 20.97
CA PHE A 190 18.73 -5.47 19.67
C PHE A 190 19.87 -6.50 19.77
N MET A 191 20.33 -6.78 20.99
CA MET A 191 21.46 -7.65 21.23
C MET A 191 21.19 -9.11 20.79
N PRO A 192 20.02 -9.73 21.04
CA PRO A 192 19.70 -11.07 20.51
C PRO A 192 19.79 -11.16 18.97
N GLU A 193 19.34 -10.13 18.27
CA GLU A 193 19.37 -10.03 16.82
C GLU A 193 20.82 -9.85 16.31
N PHE A 194 21.65 -9.14 17.07
CA PHE A 194 23.10 -9.03 16.86
C PHE A 194 23.84 -10.34 17.16
N TRP A 195 23.38 -11.15 18.13
CA TRP A 195 23.90 -12.49 18.40
C TRP A 195 23.52 -13.49 17.31
N MET A 196 22.34 -13.36 16.72
CA MET A 196 21.89 -14.19 15.60
C MET A 196 22.77 -13.99 14.35
N LEU A 197 23.19 -12.76 14.10
CA LEU A 197 24.20 -12.42 13.08
C LEU A 197 25.53 -13.15 13.28
N LEU A 198 25.96 -13.28 14.53
CA LEU A 198 27.25 -13.88 14.88
C LEU A 198 27.21 -15.41 14.89
N THR A 199 26.04 -16.02 15.08
CA THR A 199 25.92 -17.47 15.37
C THR A 199 25.09 -18.27 14.37
N GLY A 200 24.24 -17.66 13.53
CA GLY A 200 23.23 -18.39 12.75
C GLY A 200 22.89 -17.85 11.35
N GLY A 201 23.62 -16.85 10.85
CA GLY A 201 23.34 -16.21 9.55
C GLY A 201 22.17 -15.22 9.61
N ILE A 202 22.05 -14.37 8.58
CA ILE A 202 20.97 -13.38 8.48
C ILE A 202 19.81 -14.03 7.73
N PRO A 203 18.60 -14.12 8.33
CA PRO A 203 17.44 -14.63 7.61
C PRO A 203 17.17 -13.77 6.38
N LYS A 204 16.78 -14.38 5.26
CA LYS A 204 16.40 -13.65 4.05
C LYS A 204 15.19 -12.74 4.32
N LEU A 205 14.26 -13.21 5.15
CA LEU A 205 13.06 -12.48 5.53
C LEU A 205 12.70 -12.76 7.00
N VAL A 206 12.34 -11.71 7.73
CA VAL A 206 11.69 -11.85 9.04
C VAL A 206 10.23 -11.47 8.88
N LEU A 207 9.36 -12.32 9.41
CA LEU A 207 7.93 -12.15 9.37
C LEU A 207 7.38 -11.88 10.76
N LEU A 208 6.52 -10.87 10.86
CA LEU A 208 5.82 -10.52 12.09
C LEU A 208 4.33 -10.71 11.86
N MET A 209 3.73 -11.60 12.64
CA MET A 209 2.32 -11.92 12.56
C MET A 209 1.66 -11.57 13.88
N GLU A 210 0.73 -10.64 13.83
CA GLU A 210 0.12 -10.07 15.01
C GLU A 210 -1.29 -10.62 15.22
N PHE A 211 -1.55 -11.09 16.42
CA PHE A 211 -2.87 -11.55 16.84
C PHE A 211 -3.40 -10.62 17.92
N ALA A 212 -4.57 -10.05 17.67
CA ALA A 212 -5.23 -9.13 18.58
C ALA A 212 -6.48 -9.74 19.22
N GLY A 213 -6.82 -9.26 20.41
CA GLY A 213 -8.01 -9.68 21.16
C GLY A 213 -8.43 -8.63 22.18
N GLN A 214 -9.58 -8.87 22.81
CA GLN A 214 -10.14 -8.02 23.85
C GLN A 214 -9.30 -8.08 25.14
N ASP A 215 -8.54 -9.15 25.33
CA ASP A 215 -7.58 -9.29 26.41
C ASP A 215 -6.34 -10.09 25.98
N THR A 216 -5.36 -10.13 26.89
CA THR A 216 -4.08 -10.82 26.67
C THR A 216 -4.25 -12.32 26.44
N VAL A 217 -5.21 -12.96 27.13
CA VAL A 217 -5.45 -14.40 27.05
C VAL A 217 -5.97 -14.77 25.66
N GLU A 218 -6.92 -13.99 25.15
CA GLU A 218 -7.45 -14.19 23.80
C GLU A 218 -6.36 -14.02 22.73
N ALA A 219 -5.57 -12.95 22.80
CA ALA A 219 -4.48 -12.69 21.87
C ALA A 219 -3.43 -13.81 21.90
N GLU A 220 -3.10 -14.32 23.10
CA GLU A 220 -2.14 -15.40 23.28
C GLU A 220 -2.68 -16.74 22.76
N ASN A 221 -3.93 -17.08 23.03
CA ASN A 221 -4.55 -18.30 22.51
C ASN A 221 -4.54 -18.33 20.98
N LYS A 222 -4.86 -17.21 20.32
CA LYS A 222 -4.80 -17.08 18.85
C LYS A 222 -3.37 -17.30 18.33
N ALA A 223 -2.38 -16.65 18.96
CA ALA A 223 -0.97 -16.80 18.57
C ALA A 223 -0.46 -18.24 18.78
N GLN A 224 -0.84 -18.88 19.89
CA GLN A 224 -0.48 -20.27 20.19
C GLN A 224 -1.11 -21.25 19.20
N ALA A 225 -2.37 -21.05 18.82
CA ALA A 225 -3.04 -21.86 17.81
C ALA A 225 -2.33 -21.77 16.45
N ALA A 226 -1.96 -20.56 16.01
CA ALA A 226 -1.19 -20.36 14.79
C ALA A 226 0.20 -21.02 14.87
N TYR A 227 0.94 -20.81 15.96
CA TYR A 227 2.24 -21.45 16.19
C TYR A 227 2.17 -22.97 16.11
N ALA A 228 1.21 -23.58 16.80
CA ALA A 228 1.03 -25.03 16.82
C ALA A 228 0.64 -25.61 15.46
N GLY A 229 -0.17 -24.87 14.69
CA GLY A 229 -0.56 -25.25 13.33
C GLY A 229 0.60 -25.16 12.35
N LEU A 230 1.31 -24.03 12.32
CA LEU A 230 2.44 -23.81 11.43
C LEU A 230 3.59 -24.78 11.69
N ARG A 231 3.87 -25.13 12.96
CA ARG A 231 4.86 -26.15 13.35
C ARG A 231 4.59 -27.54 12.74
N LYS A 232 3.33 -27.86 12.42
CA LYS A 232 2.97 -29.16 11.82
C LYS A 232 3.24 -29.21 10.32
N VAL A 233 3.24 -28.05 9.66
CA VAL A 233 3.34 -27.92 8.20
C VAL A 233 4.75 -27.52 7.79
N PHE A 234 5.41 -26.66 8.58
CA PHE A 234 6.70 -26.08 8.25
C PHE A 234 7.73 -26.28 9.37
N ASN A 235 8.96 -26.57 8.98
CA ASN A 235 10.10 -26.66 9.90
C ASN A 235 10.83 -25.30 9.98
N LEU A 236 10.21 -24.31 10.63
CA LEU A 236 10.72 -22.94 10.71
C LEU A 236 11.13 -22.56 12.13
N ASN A 237 12.12 -21.66 12.22
CA ASN A 237 12.45 -21.01 13.49
C ASN A 237 11.41 -19.92 13.76
N MET A 238 10.66 -20.08 14.84
CA MET A 238 9.56 -19.19 15.22
C MET A 238 9.40 -19.12 16.74
N HIS A 239 8.93 -17.97 17.23
CA HIS A 239 8.57 -17.78 18.64
C HIS A 239 7.44 -16.76 18.80
N ILE A 240 6.70 -16.86 19.90
CA ILE A 240 5.71 -15.88 20.30
C ILE A 240 6.34 -14.94 21.32
N THR A 241 6.04 -13.65 21.24
CA THR A 241 6.42 -12.64 22.24
C THR A 241 5.93 -13.03 23.64
N LYS A 242 6.81 -12.94 24.63
CA LYS A 242 6.57 -13.41 26.01
C LYS A 242 5.67 -12.49 26.82
N ASN A 243 5.64 -11.20 26.50
CA ASN A 243 4.89 -10.19 27.25
C ASN A 243 4.68 -8.92 26.41
N ASP A 244 3.86 -8.01 26.95
CA ASP A 244 3.50 -6.75 26.28
C ASP A 244 4.70 -5.84 26.00
N ILE A 245 5.75 -5.93 26.81
CA ILE A 245 6.99 -5.15 26.60
C ILE A 245 7.69 -5.62 25.33
N GLU A 246 7.82 -6.93 25.13
CA GLU A 246 8.41 -7.50 23.92
C GLU A 246 7.55 -7.21 22.68
N THR A 247 6.22 -7.35 22.78
CA THR A 247 5.27 -6.99 21.72
C THR A 247 5.41 -5.52 21.33
N ALA A 248 5.38 -4.61 22.31
CA ALA A 248 5.53 -3.18 22.07
C ALA A 248 6.89 -2.85 21.46
N LYS A 249 7.97 -3.51 21.91
CA LYS A 249 9.31 -3.38 21.34
C LYS A 249 9.30 -3.73 19.85
N LEU A 250 8.77 -4.90 19.45
CA LEU A 250 8.75 -5.31 18.05
C LEU A 250 7.93 -4.36 17.16
N ARG A 251 6.80 -3.85 17.66
CA ARG A 251 6.01 -2.81 16.97
C ARG A 251 6.81 -1.54 16.73
N VAL A 252 7.53 -1.07 17.75
CA VAL A 252 8.40 0.12 17.63
C VAL A 252 9.51 -0.13 16.62
N ILE A 253 10.18 -1.28 16.67
CA ILE A 253 11.23 -1.62 15.69
C ILE A 253 10.67 -1.59 14.28
N ARG A 254 9.52 -2.23 14.06
CA ARG A 254 8.84 -2.26 12.77
C ARG A 254 8.48 -0.85 12.29
N ARG A 255 7.86 -0.01 13.13
CA ARG A 255 7.48 1.36 12.76
C ARG A 255 8.68 2.26 12.51
N GLU A 256 9.66 2.22 13.40
CA GLU A 256 10.82 3.11 13.32
C GLU A 256 11.80 2.68 12.25
N SER A 257 11.98 1.39 11.98
CA SER A 257 12.82 0.92 10.86
C SER A 257 12.39 1.56 9.54
N PHE A 258 11.08 1.63 9.28
CA PHE A 258 10.52 2.29 8.10
C PHE A 258 10.73 3.82 8.10
N ASN A 259 10.65 4.48 9.26
CA ASN A 259 10.87 5.93 9.38
C ASN A 259 12.33 6.35 9.27
N LEU A 260 13.24 5.55 9.84
CA LEU A 260 14.66 5.83 9.88
C LEU A 260 15.29 5.79 8.49
N LEU A 261 14.77 4.92 7.63
CA LEU A 261 15.19 4.82 6.23
C LEU A 261 14.81 6.05 5.43
N ARG A 262 13.74 6.77 5.82
CA ARG A 262 13.30 8.02 5.18
C ARG A 262 14.14 9.26 5.54
N GLN A 263 15.19 9.10 6.35
CA GLN A 263 16.04 10.21 6.78
C GLN A 263 17.37 10.22 6.01
N HIS A 264 17.89 11.41 5.73
CA HIS A 264 19.05 11.64 4.86
C HIS A 264 20.31 11.00 5.43
N ILE A 265 20.96 10.12 4.66
CA ILE A 265 22.18 9.41 5.03
C ILE A 265 23.31 9.93 4.17
N ARG A 266 24.28 10.66 4.76
CA ARG A 266 25.58 11.03 4.13
C ARG A 266 25.51 11.38 2.63
N GLY A 267 24.69 12.36 2.25
CA GLY A 267 24.52 12.80 0.86
C GLY A 267 23.54 11.97 0.03
N LEU A 268 23.18 10.78 0.47
CA LEU A 268 22.10 9.97 -0.09
C LEU A 268 20.75 10.40 0.49
N ARG A 269 19.73 10.40 -0.37
CA ARG A 269 18.33 10.69 -0.03
C ARG A 269 17.46 9.50 -0.40
N THR A 270 16.35 9.34 0.31
CA THR A 270 15.32 8.41 -0.10
C THR A 270 14.68 8.83 -1.40
N ALA A 271 14.55 7.85 -2.30
CA ALA A 271 13.90 8.01 -3.58
C ALA A 271 12.79 6.95 -3.69
N PRO A 272 11.59 7.20 -3.14
CA PRO A 272 10.49 6.24 -3.15
C PRO A 272 9.80 6.20 -4.53
N PHE A 273 10.48 5.71 -5.55
CA PHE A 273 9.97 5.64 -6.93
C PHE A 273 9.47 4.24 -7.34
N ILE A 274 9.71 3.24 -6.50
CA ILE A 274 9.22 1.85 -6.60
C ILE A 274 8.74 1.35 -5.22
N ASP A 275 8.28 2.30 -4.40
CA ASP A 275 8.06 2.12 -2.96
C ASP A 275 6.73 1.47 -2.58
N ASP A 276 5.88 1.16 -3.55
CA ASP A 276 4.57 0.62 -3.28
C ASP A 276 4.08 -0.10 -4.52
N PHE A 277 3.83 -1.39 -4.38
CA PHE A 277 3.17 -2.26 -5.35
C PHE A 277 2.53 -3.43 -4.60
N ALA A 278 1.60 -4.12 -5.24
CA ALA A 278 1.13 -5.41 -4.75
C ALA A 278 1.04 -6.45 -5.87
N VAL A 279 1.30 -7.70 -5.53
CA VAL A 279 1.04 -8.88 -6.36
C VAL A 279 0.27 -9.90 -5.53
N ASN A 280 -0.45 -10.82 -6.17
CA ASN A 280 -1.14 -11.87 -5.43
C ASN A 280 -0.12 -12.67 -4.57
N PRO A 281 -0.37 -12.88 -3.25
CA PRO A 281 0.57 -13.57 -2.35
C PRO A 281 1.08 -14.92 -2.86
N LYS A 282 0.29 -15.63 -3.67
CA LYS A 282 0.68 -16.92 -4.26
C LYS A 282 1.92 -16.82 -5.16
N TYR A 283 2.19 -15.66 -5.75
CA TYR A 283 3.33 -15.41 -6.64
C TYR A 283 4.54 -14.80 -5.93
N LEU A 284 4.45 -14.43 -4.65
CA LEU A 284 5.51 -13.69 -3.95
C LEU A 284 6.89 -14.36 -3.99
N PRO A 285 7.07 -15.69 -3.83
CA PRO A 285 8.40 -16.30 -3.87
C PRO A 285 9.11 -16.05 -5.19
N GLU A 286 8.44 -16.37 -6.30
CA GLU A 286 8.96 -16.23 -7.66
C GLU A 286 9.17 -14.75 -8.01
N PHE A 287 8.19 -13.90 -7.66
CA PHE A 287 8.26 -12.46 -7.89
C PHE A 287 9.47 -11.85 -7.17
N LEU A 288 9.68 -12.17 -5.89
CA LEU A 288 10.81 -11.66 -5.09
C LEU A 288 12.16 -12.08 -5.67
N GLU A 289 12.30 -13.33 -6.13
CA GLU A 289 13.53 -13.79 -6.78
C GLU A 289 13.86 -12.96 -8.03
N ARG A 290 12.87 -12.76 -8.91
CA ARG A 290 13.03 -11.95 -10.13
C ARG A 290 13.29 -10.49 -9.80
N LEU A 291 12.63 -9.95 -8.79
CA LEU A 291 12.81 -8.59 -8.31
C LEU A 291 14.22 -8.38 -7.74
N TYR A 292 14.73 -9.29 -6.89
CA TYR A 292 16.10 -9.19 -6.38
C TYR A 292 17.14 -9.27 -7.50
N LYS A 293 16.93 -10.16 -8.48
CA LYS A 293 17.78 -10.25 -9.68
C LYS A 293 17.74 -8.96 -10.51
N LEU A 294 16.58 -8.30 -10.58
CA LEU A 294 16.42 -7.02 -11.26
C LEU A 294 17.15 -5.89 -10.52
N LEU A 295 16.93 -5.76 -9.21
CA LEU A 295 17.56 -4.74 -8.36
C LEU A 295 19.09 -4.89 -8.33
N GLY A 296 19.60 -6.13 -8.32
CA GLY A 296 21.04 -6.42 -8.31
C GLY A 296 21.80 -5.95 -9.57
N LYS A 297 21.11 -5.55 -10.63
CA LYS A 297 21.73 -4.93 -11.82
C LYS A 297 22.13 -3.47 -11.60
N TYR A 298 21.64 -2.85 -10.52
CA TYR A 298 21.83 -1.45 -10.22
C TYR A 298 22.67 -1.27 -8.95
N PRO A 299 23.52 -0.22 -8.86
CA PRO A 299 24.32 0.06 -7.68
C PRO A 299 23.46 0.72 -6.58
N LEU A 300 22.45 0.01 -6.11
CA LEU A 300 21.45 0.54 -5.18
C LEU A 300 21.67 0.04 -3.76
N ILE A 301 21.55 0.98 -2.82
CA ILE A 301 21.23 0.65 -1.43
C ILE A 301 19.71 0.80 -1.32
N TYR A 302 19.01 -0.25 -0.91
CA TYR A 302 17.57 -0.23 -0.76
C TYR A 302 17.13 -1.07 0.43
N THR A 303 15.88 -0.86 0.82
CA THR A 303 15.19 -1.66 1.82
C THR A 303 13.97 -2.32 1.20
N LEU A 304 13.60 -3.49 1.67
CA LEU A 304 12.35 -4.15 1.34
C LEU A 304 11.61 -4.53 2.62
N ALA A 305 10.41 -3.98 2.75
CA ALA A 305 9.49 -4.29 3.84
C ALA A 305 8.05 -4.25 3.32
N GLY A 306 7.10 -4.84 4.04
CA GLY A 306 5.68 -4.61 3.74
C GLY A 306 4.72 -5.66 4.25
N HIS A 307 3.46 -5.42 3.89
CA HIS A 307 2.27 -6.18 4.24
C HIS A 307 2.21 -7.47 3.40
N VAL A 308 3.00 -8.45 3.78
CA VAL A 308 3.17 -9.70 3.01
C VAL A 308 1.86 -10.49 2.89
N GLY A 309 0.95 -10.35 3.86
CA GLY A 309 -0.39 -10.96 3.79
C GLY A 309 -1.25 -10.43 2.65
N ASP A 310 -1.03 -9.17 2.25
CA ASP A 310 -1.69 -8.53 1.11
C ASP A 310 -0.84 -8.60 -0.18
N GLY A 311 0.35 -9.20 -0.10
CA GLY A 311 1.35 -9.18 -1.16
C GLY A 311 1.81 -7.76 -1.54
N ASN A 312 1.62 -6.81 -0.62
CA ASN A 312 2.00 -5.41 -0.80
C ASN A 312 3.37 -5.18 -0.17
N LEU A 313 4.32 -4.76 -1.00
CA LEU A 313 5.71 -4.52 -0.58
C LEU A 313 6.15 -3.10 -0.93
N HIS A 314 7.12 -2.63 -0.15
CA HIS A 314 7.69 -1.31 -0.23
C HIS A 314 9.19 -1.38 -0.40
N ILE A 315 9.68 -0.79 -1.49
CA ILE A 315 11.10 -0.70 -1.80
C ILE A 315 11.53 0.75 -1.78
N ILE A 316 12.43 1.10 -0.87
CA ILE A 316 12.92 2.47 -0.74
C ILE A 316 14.41 2.51 -1.08
N PRO A 317 14.76 2.82 -2.34
CA PRO A 317 16.13 3.14 -2.73
C PRO A 317 16.66 4.40 -2.05
N LEU A 318 17.98 4.39 -1.79
CA LEU A 318 18.78 5.54 -1.41
C LEU A 318 19.64 5.97 -2.60
N LEU A 319 19.48 7.21 -3.05
CA LEU A 319 20.17 7.77 -4.20
C LEU A 319 20.83 9.10 -3.87
N ASP A 320 21.95 9.38 -4.52
CA ASP A 320 22.53 10.72 -4.57
C ASP A 320 21.81 11.50 -5.68
N LEU A 321 20.80 12.30 -5.33
CA LEU A 321 19.95 12.99 -6.31
C LEU A 321 20.67 14.12 -7.07
N ILE A 322 21.88 14.49 -6.66
CA ILE A 322 22.71 15.47 -7.38
C ILE A 322 23.33 14.83 -8.64
N LYS A 323 23.54 13.51 -8.61
CA LYS A 323 24.15 12.77 -9.72
C LYS A 323 23.17 12.57 -10.88
N PRO A 324 23.51 12.93 -12.13
CA PRO A 324 22.66 12.70 -13.30
C PRO A 324 22.27 11.23 -13.48
N GLU A 325 23.13 10.29 -13.08
CA GLU A 325 22.88 8.86 -13.15
C GLU A 325 21.66 8.45 -12.31
N SER A 326 21.41 9.11 -11.18
CA SER A 326 20.25 8.82 -10.32
C SER A 326 18.93 9.07 -11.03
N LYS A 327 18.85 10.13 -11.86
CA LYS A 327 17.67 10.39 -12.68
C LYS A 327 17.44 9.25 -13.68
N ALA A 328 18.48 8.81 -14.37
CA ALA A 328 18.39 7.70 -15.32
C ALA A 328 17.95 6.39 -14.64
N ILE A 329 18.47 6.13 -13.43
CA ILE A 329 18.07 4.96 -12.63
C ILE A 329 16.59 5.03 -12.25
N ILE A 330 16.10 6.18 -11.75
CA ILE A 330 14.68 6.35 -11.38
C ILE A 330 13.78 5.97 -12.56
N ILE A 331 14.04 6.54 -13.73
CA ILE A 331 13.21 6.32 -14.92
C ILE A 331 13.24 4.86 -15.36
N LYS A 332 14.44 4.31 -15.59
CA LYS A 332 14.60 2.97 -16.15
C LYS A 332 14.12 1.89 -15.18
N LEU A 333 14.47 2.01 -13.89
CA LEU A 333 14.09 1.00 -12.91
C LEU A 333 12.59 1.06 -12.58
N SER A 334 11.94 2.24 -12.57
CA SER A 334 10.47 2.32 -12.49
C SER A 334 9.81 1.51 -13.62
N GLN A 335 10.26 1.70 -14.87
CA GLN A 335 9.72 0.96 -16.02
C GLN A 335 9.89 -0.55 -15.85
N GLU A 336 11.09 -1.02 -15.49
CA GLU A 336 11.37 -2.45 -15.36
C GLU A 336 10.61 -3.09 -14.18
N VAL A 337 10.52 -2.41 -13.03
CA VAL A 337 9.79 -2.91 -11.85
C VAL A 337 8.29 -2.93 -12.11
N TYR A 338 7.72 -1.87 -12.68
CA TYR A 338 6.29 -1.83 -12.97
C TYR A 338 5.90 -2.84 -14.05
N ALA A 339 6.72 -3.03 -15.08
CA ALA A 339 6.51 -4.11 -16.04
C ALA A 339 6.53 -5.49 -15.37
N LEU A 340 7.45 -5.73 -14.42
CA LEU A 340 7.49 -6.97 -13.64
C LEU A 340 6.22 -7.15 -12.81
N VAL A 341 5.80 -6.13 -12.05
CA VAL A 341 4.56 -6.17 -11.24
C VAL A 341 3.35 -6.49 -12.10
N LEU A 342 3.18 -5.81 -13.23
CA LEU A 342 2.06 -6.02 -14.14
C LEU A 342 2.08 -7.40 -14.80
N SER A 343 3.27 -8.00 -15.00
CA SER A 343 3.37 -9.38 -15.51
C SER A 343 2.80 -10.45 -14.57
N TYR A 344 2.58 -10.12 -13.30
CA TYR A 344 1.88 -10.95 -12.30
C TYR A 344 0.46 -10.47 -12.01
N ASN A 345 -0.13 -9.66 -12.90
CA ASN A 345 -1.44 -9.01 -12.73
C ASN A 345 -1.53 -8.19 -11.43
N GLY A 346 -0.40 -7.66 -10.97
CA GLY A 346 -0.31 -6.83 -9.78
C GLY A 346 -0.74 -5.38 -10.02
N THR A 347 -0.60 -4.55 -8.99
CA THR A 347 -0.77 -3.10 -9.09
C THR A 347 0.52 -2.36 -8.78
N ILE A 348 0.77 -1.28 -9.52
CA ILE A 348 1.93 -0.39 -9.36
C ILE A 348 1.80 0.56 -8.16
N THR A 349 0.66 0.55 -7.47
CA THR A 349 0.47 1.18 -6.15
C THR A 349 -0.71 0.57 -5.42
N ALA A 350 -0.44 0.07 -4.22
CA ALA A 350 -1.44 -0.55 -3.37
C ALA A 350 -2.07 0.46 -2.39
N GLU A 351 -1.32 1.46 -1.90
CA GLU A 351 -1.79 2.38 -0.85
C GLU A 351 -1.26 3.82 -0.93
N HIS A 352 -0.18 4.08 -1.68
CA HIS A 352 0.43 5.40 -1.79
C HIS A 352 -0.14 6.25 -2.94
N ASN A 353 -0.89 5.60 -3.83
CA ASN A 353 -1.59 6.20 -4.95
C ASN A 353 -0.62 6.76 -6.03
N ASP A 354 -1.14 7.32 -7.11
CA ASP A 354 -0.37 7.50 -8.34
C ASP A 354 0.60 8.68 -8.27
N GLY A 355 0.07 9.84 -7.89
CA GLY A 355 0.82 11.08 -7.82
C GLY A 355 1.52 11.40 -9.14
N ILE A 356 2.63 12.13 -9.08
CA ILE A 356 3.42 12.47 -10.29
C ILE A 356 4.18 11.25 -10.80
N ILE A 357 4.61 10.38 -9.89
CA ILE A 357 5.61 9.35 -10.15
C ILE A 357 5.06 8.11 -10.86
N ARG A 358 3.77 7.80 -10.67
CA ARG A 358 3.13 6.63 -11.31
C ARG A 358 2.10 6.98 -12.37
N THR A 359 1.59 8.21 -12.40
CA THR A 359 0.59 8.63 -13.42
C THR A 359 1.01 8.30 -14.86
N PRO A 360 2.28 8.48 -15.29
CA PRO A 360 2.71 8.10 -16.63
C PRO A 360 2.58 6.61 -16.98
N PHE A 361 2.44 5.73 -15.97
CA PHE A 361 2.37 4.28 -16.13
C PHE A 361 0.93 3.73 -16.09
N LEU A 362 -0.08 4.60 -15.89
CA LEU A 362 -1.46 4.15 -15.77
C LEU A 362 -2.02 3.56 -17.08
N GLU A 363 -1.62 4.10 -18.22
CA GLU A 363 -1.98 3.52 -19.52
C GLU A 363 -1.37 2.13 -19.70
N GLN A 364 -0.13 1.92 -19.25
CA GLN A 364 0.48 0.59 -19.25
C GLN A 364 -0.24 -0.37 -18.29
N ALA A 365 -0.69 0.11 -17.14
CA ALA A 365 -1.34 -0.71 -16.12
C ALA A 365 -2.76 -1.16 -16.49
N PHE A 366 -3.54 -0.29 -17.16
CA PHE A 366 -4.96 -0.55 -17.45
C PHE A 366 -5.28 -0.69 -18.94
N GLY A 367 -4.31 -0.43 -19.81
CA GLY A 367 -4.52 -0.34 -21.25
C GLY A 367 -5.19 0.98 -21.67
N LYS A 368 -5.01 1.32 -22.95
CA LYS A 368 -5.50 2.56 -23.58
C LYS A 368 -7.01 2.76 -23.36
N ALA A 369 -7.82 1.72 -23.55
CA ALA A 369 -9.28 1.83 -23.47
C ALA A 369 -9.76 2.27 -22.08
N VAL A 370 -9.25 1.65 -21.00
CA VAL A 370 -9.66 1.99 -19.64
C VAL A 370 -9.01 3.28 -19.16
N TYR A 371 -7.77 3.55 -19.57
CA TYR A 371 -7.14 4.84 -19.32
C TYR A 371 -7.95 6.01 -19.93
N ASP A 372 -8.47 5.86 -21.15
CA ASP A 372 -9.32 6.87 -21.77
C ASP A 372 -10.61 7.10 -20.94
N LEU A 373 -11.16 6.07 -20.30
CA LEU A 373 -12.29 6.23 -19.36
C LEU A 373 -11.88 7.04 -18.13
N PHE A 374 -10.65 6.91 -17.63
CA PHE A 374 -10.15 7.77 -16.56
C PHE A 374 -10.07 9.23 -17.00
N VAL A 375 -9.64 9.48 -18.23
CA VAL A 375 -9.58 10.83 -18.82
C VAL A 375 -10.98 11.43 -18.93
N VAL A 376 -11.95 10.66 -19.43
CA VAL A 376 -13.36 11.09 -19.49
C VAL A 376 -13.91 11.35 -18.09
N THR A 377 -13.66 10.47 -17.13
CA THR A 377 -14.06 10.64 -15.73
C THR A 377 -13.52 11.95 -15.16
N LYS A 378 -12.22 12.23 -15.34
CA LYS A 378 -11.62 13.51 -14.93
C LYS A 378 -12.35 14.71 -15.55
N LYS A 379 -12.68 14.66 -16.84
CA LYS A 379 -13.39 15.74 -17.54
C LYS A 379 -14.85 15.90 -17.09
N ILE A 380 -15.51 14.85 -16.61
CA ILE A 380 -16.87 14.94 -16.04
C ILE A 380 -16.86 15.81 -14.79
N PHE A 381 -15.87 15.63 -13.91
CA PHE A 381 -15.74 16.41 -12.67
C PHE A 381 -15.07 17.77 -12.89
N ASP A 382 -14.05 17.84 -13.74
CA ASP A 382 -13.18 18.99 -13.90
C ASP A 382 -12.76 19.19 -15.38
N PRO A 383 -13.68 19.68 -16.23
CA PRO A 383 -13.40 19.96 -17.64
C PRO A 383 -12.36 21.07 -17.85
N LEU A 384 -12.18 21.97 -16.88
CA LEU A 384 -11.18 23.04 -16.94
C LEU A 384 -9.78 22.58 -16.48
N ASN A 385 -9.67 21.35 -15.94
CA ASN A 385 -8.44 20.76 -15.44
C ASN A 385 -7.73 21.63 -14.38
N ILE A 386 -8.50 22.25 -13.49
CA ILE A 386 -7.99 23.12 -12.41
C ILE A 386 -7.59 22.33 -11.15
N PHE A 387 -8.17 21.15 -10.93
CA PHE A 387 -7.94 20.33 -9.75
C PHE A 387 -6.81 19.31 -9.96
N ASN A 388 -5.67 19.56 -9.32
CA ASN A 388 -4.48 18.70 -9.28
C ASN A 388 -4.03 18.12 -10.65
N PRO A 389 -3.73 18.98 -11.64
CA PRO A 389 -3.37 18.54 -12.98
C PRO A 389 -2.11 17.67 -13.01
N GLY A 390 -2.08 16.73 -13.96
CA GLY A 390 -0.97 15.80 -14.20
C GLY A 390 -0.89 14.62 -13.22
N LYS A 391 -1.90 14.44 -12.36
CA LYS A 391 -2.08 13.27 -11.47
C LYS A 391 -3.30 12.49 -11.96
N LYS A 392 -3.26 11.15 -11.83
CA LYS A 392 -4.26 10.18 -12.32
C LYS A 392 -4.43 10.13 -13.85
N VAL A 393 -4.34 11.26 -14.53
CA VAL A 393 -4.39 11.37 -15.99
C VAL A 393 -3.54 12.54 -16.46
N GLY A 394 -3.13 12.52 -17.73
CA GLY A 394 -2.38 13.62 -18.37
C GLY A 394 -0.94 13.81 -17.89
N GLY A 395 -0.47 13.02 -16.92
CA GLY A 395 0.94 12.96 -16.55
C GLY A 395 1.78 12.25 -17.62
N SER A 396 2.96 12.80 -17.92
CA SER A 396 3.90 12.23 -18.90
C SER A 396 5.24 11.91 -18.26
N MET A 397 6.06 11.08 -18.92
CA MET A 397 7.45 10.83 -18.48
C MET A 397 8.24 12.13 -18.38
N ARG A 398 8.06 13.06 -19.34
CA ARG A 398 8.68 14.39 -19.29
C ARG A 398 8.23 15.20 -18.06
N TYR A 399 6.95 15.14 -17.71
CA TYR A 399 6.43 15.82 -16.52
C TYR A 399 7.05 15.23 -15.26
N LEU A 400 7.06 13.90 -15.11
CA LEU A 400 7.74 13.21 -14.01
C LEU A 400 9.22 13.63 -13.92
N GLU A 401 9.94 13.56 -15.03
CA GLU A 401 11.36 13.90 -15.10
C GLU A 401 11.67 15.33 -14.68
N SER A 402 10.80 16.29 -15.03
CA SER A 402 10.95 17.69 -14.63
C SER A 402 10.71 17.95 -13.14
N HIS A 403 10.11 16.99 -12.42
CA HIS A 403 9.86 17.05 -10.98
C HIS A 403 10.84 16.21 -10.16
N ILE A 404 11.84 15.59 -10.80
CA ILE A 404 12.95 14.98 -10.08
C ILE A 404 13.88 16.09 -9.61
N GLN A 405 14.16 16.11 -8.31
CA GLN A 405 15.12 17.06 -7.75
C GLN A 405 16.49 16.89 -8.41
N THR A 406 17.08 17.99 -8.86
CA THR A 406 18.38 18.02 -9.55
C THR A 406 19.44 18.85 -8.82
N SER A 407 19.09 19.50 -7.70
CA SER A 407 19.98 20.30 -6.86
C SER A 407 19.53 20.32 -5.40
#